data_AF-A0A0N4YR51-F1
#
_entry.id   AF-A0A0N4YR51-F1
#
_cell.length_a   1.000
_cell.length_b   1.000
_cell.length_c   1.000
_cell.angle_alpha   90.00
_cell.angle_beta   90.00
_cell.angle_gamma   90.00
#
_symmetry.space_group_name_H-M   'P 1'
#
loop_
_entity.id
_entity.type
_entity.pdbx_description
1 polymer ?
#
loop_
_entity_poly.entity_id
_entity_poly.type
_entity_poly.pdbx_seq_one_letter_code
_entity_poly.pdbx_strand_id
1 'polypeptide(L)'
;LQSLSTSCDRHCFNGVCLNGSCVCSKGWVGSQCDHCYGRINHLIDGPLDYSPSSKCTWLIESEKKVGAPLNIRLESFQTECGWDFVYIYDGDGVYGEQLAAFW
;
A
#
# COMPACT_ATOMS: atom_id res chain seq x y z
N LEU A 1 -7.14 -26.94 31.09
CA LEU A 1 -7.53 -25.51 31.06
C LEU A 1 -6.87 -24.90 29.82
N GLN A 2 -7.54 -24.94 28.67
CA GLN A 2 -7.01 -24.37 27.41
C GLN A 2 -7.21 -22.86 27.45
N SER A 3 -6.13 -22.11 27.31
CA SER A 3 -6.11 -20.66 27.23
C SER A 3 -6.82 -20.20 25.96
N LEU A 4 -8.00 -19.61 26.10
CA LEU A 4 -8.62 -18.81 25.06
C LEU A 4 -7.73 -17.58 24.85
N SER A 5 -6.81 -17.65 23.87
CA SER A 5 -6.04 -16.48 23.47
C SER A 5 -7.00 -15.49 22.83
N THR A 6 -7.34 -14.45 23.57
CA THR A 6 -8.05 -13.26 23.09
C THR A 6 -7.16 -12.37 22.21
N SER A 7 -5.90 -12.77 22.00
CA SER A 7 -4.87 -12.09 21.21
C SER A 7 -4.51 -12.94 19.99
N CYS A 8 -4.24 -12.28 18.87
CA CYS A 8 -3.66 -12.93 17.71
C CYS A 8 -2.24 -13.40 18.08
N ASP A 9 -1.85 -14.58 17.62
CA ASP A 9 -0.49 -15.11 17.81
C ASP A 9 0.56 -14.21 17.15
N ARG A 10 0.14 -13.46 16.11
CA ARG A 10 0.95 -12.49 15.39
C ARG A 10 0.30 -11.12 15.38
N HIS A 11 1.13 -10.09 15.27
CA HIS A 11 0.69 -8.70 15.23
C HIS A 11 -0.06 -8.38 13.93
N CYS A 12 -1.16 -7.63 14.03
CA CYS A 12 -1.86 -7.07 12.87
C CYS A 12 -1.33 -5.66 12.62
N PHE A 13 -0.62 -5.45 11.51
CA PHE A 13 -0.01 -4.15 11.19
C PHE A 13 -1.05 -3.10 10.83
N ASN A 14 -1.94 -3.43 9.87
CA ASN A 14 -2.98 -2.54 9.38
C ASN A 14 -4.38 -3.14 9.54
N GLY A 15 -4.70 -3.61 10.74
CA GLY A 15 -5.97 -4.25 11.02
C GLY A 15 -6.24 -4.43 12.51
N VAL A 16 -7.34 -5.10 12.80
CA VAL A 16 -7.75 -5.43 14.18
C VAL A 16 -7.76 -6.94 14.34
N CYS A 17 -7.21 -7.41 15.46
CA CYS A 17 -7.31 -8.82 15.82
C CYS A 17 -8.73 -9.15 16.31
N LEU A 18 -9.39 -10.09 15.64
CA LEU A 18 -10.70 -10.61 16.02
C LEU A 18 -10.69 -12.13 15.96
N ASN A 19 -11.03 -12.79 17.08
CA ASN A 19 -11.09 -14.25 17.19
C ASN A 19 -9.81 -14.97 16.73
N GLY A 20 -8.63 -14.40 17.01
CA GLY A 20 -7.33 -14.97 16.63
C GLY A 20 -6.92 -14.73 15.17
N SER A 21 -7.70 -13.99 14.38
CA SER A 21 -7.36 -13.60 13.01
C SER A 21 -7.31 -12.09 12.85
N CYS A 22 -6.39 -11.59 12.02
CA CYS A 22 -6.40 -10.19 11.62
C CYS A 22 -7.55 -9.91 10.64
N VAL A 23 -8.31 -8.87 10.91
CA VAL A 23 -9.28 -8.29 9.99
C VAL A 23 -8.70 -6.97 9.50
N CYS A 24 -8.39 -6.89 8.20
CA CYS A 24 -7.64 -5.79 7.64
C CYS A 24 -8.49 -4.55 7.39
N SER A 25 -7.85 -3.40 7.61
CA SER A 25 -8.37 -2.11 7.18
C SER A 25 -8.47 -2.05 5.65
N LYS A 26 -9.33 -1.18 5.13
CA LYS A 26 -9.51 -1.00 3.68
C LYS A 26 -8.17 -0.72 2.99
N GLY A 27 -7.91 -1.42 1.90
CA GLY A 27 -6.68 -1.28 1.11
C GLY A 27 -5.52 -2.16 1.59
N TRP A 28 -5.69 -2.93 2.67
CA TRP A 28 -4.70 -3.85 3.23
C TRP A 28 -5.15 -5.31 3.13
N VAL A 29 -4.20 -6.21 2.98
CA VAL A 29 -4.42 -7.66 2.89
C VAL A 29 -3.24 -8.43 3.52
N GLY A 30 -3.34 -9.75 3.57
CA GLY A 30 -2.36 -10.64 4.20
C GLY A 30 -2.81 -11.08 5.58
N SER A 31 -2.23 -12.17 6.09
CA SER A 31 -2.63 -12.74 7.40
C SER A 31 -2.33 -11.79 8.57
N GLN A 32 -1.44 -10.82 8.37
CA GLN A 32 -1.08 -9.78 9.34
C GLN A 32 -1.48 -8.37 8.86
N CYS A 33 -2.21 -8.25 7.74
CA CYS A 33 -2.50 -6.95 7.10
C CYS A 33 -1.21 -6.18 6.79
N ASP A 34 -0.23 -6.90 6.28
CA ASP A 34 1.16 -6.48 6.12
C ASP A 34 1.45 -5.88 4.74
N HIS A 35 0.54 -6.01 3.78
CA HIS A 35 0.74 -5.42 2.47
C HIS A 35 -0.55 -4.88 1.85
N CYS A 36 -0.40 -3.97 0.91
CA CYS A 36 -1.50 -3.30 0.25
C CYS A 36 -2.20 -4.23 -0.77
N TYR A 37 -3.50 -4.01 -0.98
CA TYR A 37 -4.23 -4.50 -2.15
C TYR A 37 -5.36 -3.54 -2.47
N GLY A 38 -4.98 -2.36 -2.93
CA GLY A 38 -5.88 -1.29 -3.32
C GLY A 38 -5.36 0.07 -2.90
N ARG A 39 -6.29 1.01 -2.75
CA ARG A 39 -5.98 2.40 -2.44
C ARG A 39 -5.75 2.60 -0.95
N ILE A 40 -4.61 3.19 -0.62
CA ILE A 40 -4.21 3.54 0.76
C ILE A 40 -3.71 4.99 0.82
N ASN A 41 -3.79 5.59 2.00
CA ASN A 41 -3.52 7.02 2.22
C ASN A 41 -2.06 7.31 2.63
N HIS A 42 -1.19 6.29 2.60
CA HIS A 42 0.22 6.39 2.94
C HIS A 42 1.03 5.88 1.75
N LEU A 43 2.06 6.61 1.32
CA LEU A 43 2.97 6.22 0.22
C LEU A 43 3.93 5.09 0.66
N ILE A 44 3.35 3.97 1.08
CA ILE A 44 4.01 2.73 1.47
C ILE A 44 3.18 1.58 0.91
N ASP A 45 3.76 0.40 0.76
CA ASP A 45 3.02 -0.82 0.45
C ASP A 45 2.84 -1.74 1.66
N GLY A 46 3.72 -1.60 2.66
CA GLY A 46 3.75 -2.38 3.90
C GLY A 46 4.84 -1.91 4.87
N PRO A 47 4.94 -2.55 6.05
CA PRO A 47 6.00 -2.29 7.03
C PRO A 47 7.27 -3.14 6.79
N LEU A 48 7.26 -4.01 5.78
CA LEU A 48 8.34 -4.92 5.41
C LEU A 48 8.81 -4.59 3.99
N ASP A 49 9.74 -5.38 3.46
CA ASP A 49 10.05 -5.36 2.02
C ASP A 49 8.79 -5.66 1.19
N TYR A 50 8.78 -5.16 -0.05
CA TYR A 50 7.58 -5.24 -0.88
C TYR A 50 7.13 -6.68 -1.05
N SER A 51 5.85 -6.91 -0.78
CA SER A 51 5.29 -8.26 -0.75
C SER A 51 4.87 -8.69 -2.16
N PRO A 52 5.03 -9.97 -2.52
CA PRO A 52 4.62 -10.46 -3.83
C PRO A 52 3.11 -10.28 -4.03
N SER A 53 2.71 -10.05 -5.28
CA SER A 53 1.30 -9.84 -5.67
C SER A 53 0.61 -8.62 -5.03
N SER A 54 1.38 -7.70 -4.44
CA SER A 54 0.86 -6.42 -3.95
C SER A 54 0.33 -5.56 -5.09
N LYS A 55 -0.78 -4.85 -4.85
CA LYS A 55 -1.38 -3.94 -5.83
C LYS A 55 -1.76 -2.64 -5.14
N CYS A 56 -0.80 -1.75 -4.93
CA CYS A 56 -1.05 -0.49 -4.24
C CYS A 56 -1.52 0.59 -5.20
N THR A 57 -2.33 1.51 -4.68
CA THR A 57 -2.57 2.80 -5.34
C THR A 57 -2.53 3.91 -4.30
N TRP A 58 -1.84 4.98 -4.62
CA TRP A 58 -1.70 6.16 -3.77
C TRP A 58 -2.23 7.38 -4.51
N LEU A 59 -2.93 8.27 -3.81
CA LEU A 59 -3.24 9.60 -4.34
C LEU A 59 -2.33 10.60 -3.64
N ILE A 60 -1.56 11.34 -4.43
CA ILE A 60 -0.74 12.44 -3.93
C ILE A 60 -1.48 13.73 -4.25
N GLU A 61 -2.00 14.40 -3.22
CA GLU A 61 -2.73 15.65 -3.36
C GLU A 61 -2.09 16.75 -2.50
N SER A 62 -1.98 17.95 -3.07
CA SER A 62 -1.45 19.12 -2.36
C SER A 62 -2.59 19.86 -1.66
N GLU A 63 -2.83 19.56 -0.39
CA GLU A 63 -3.88 20.23 0.41
C GLU A 63 -3.72 21.76 0.48
N LYS A 64 -2.49 22.27 0.34
CA LYS A 64 -2.16 23.68 0.56
C LYS A 64 -2.07 24.52 -0.71
N LYS A 65 -2.00 23.90 -1.88
CA LYS A 65 -1.82 24.60 -3.16
C LYS A 65 -2.59 23.91 -4.28
N VAL A 66 -3.84 24.31 -4.45
CA VAL A 66 -4.69 23.89 -5.57
C VAL A 66 -4.13 24.48 -6.87
N GLY A 67 -3.89 23.64 -7.88
CA GLY A 67 -3.41 24.05 -9.21
C GLY A 67 -1.91 24.30 -9.34
N ALA A 68 -1.11 24.04 -8.30
CA ALA A 68 0.35 24.05 -8.43
C ALA A 68 0.84 22.69 -8.96
N PRO A 69 1.85 22.66 -9.86
CA PRO A 69 2.40 21.41 -10.36
C PRO A 69 3.10 20.64 -9.23
N LEU A 70 2.87 19.33 -9.18
CA LEU A 70 3.57 18.42 -8.29
C LEU A 70 4.88 17.98 -8.96
N ASN A 71 6.00 18.11 -8.26
CA ASN A 71 7.29 17.62 -8.72
C ASN A 71 7.64 16.34 -7.93
N ILE A 72 7.69 15.20 -8.62
CA ILE A 72 8.06 13.91 -8.04
C ILE A 72 9.50 13.57 -8.45
N ARG A 73 10.33 13.23 -7.47
CA ARG A 73 11.71 12.77 -7.69
C ARG A 73 11.89 11.41 -7.01
N LEU A 74 12.37 10.43 -7.75
CA LEU A 74 12.77 9.13 -7.21
C LEU A 74 14.25 9.20 -6.82
N GLU A 75 14.56 9.04 -5.54
CA GLU A 75 15.95 9.03 -5.05
C GLU A 75 16.63 7.67 -5.27
N SER A 76 15.87 6.59 -5.10
CA SER A 76 16.29 5.20 -5.31
C SER A 76 15.09 4.41 -5.83
N PHE A 77 15.33 3.43 -6.69
CA PHE A 77 14.29 2.60 -7.28
C PHE A 77 14.81 1.18 -7.54
N GLN A 78 14.10 0.18 -7.00
CA GLN A 78 14.45 -1.23 -7.16
C GLN A 78 13.18 -2.10 -7.13
N THR A 79 12.98 -2.87 -8.20
CA THR A 79 11.83 -3.75 -8.44
C THR A 79 12.30 -5.08 -9.04
N GLU A 80 11.45 -6.12 -9.02
CA GLU A 80 11.75 -7.36 -9.73
C GLU A 80 11.71 -7.15 -11.24
N CYS A 81 12.82 -7.50 -11.91
CA CYS A 81 12.99 -7.26 -13.34
C CYS A 81 11.94 -8.03 -14.16
N GLY A 82 11.08 -7.28 -14.86
CA GLY A 82 10.08 -7.83 -15.78
C GLY A 82 8.76 -8.25 -15.14
N TRP A 83 8.60 -8.08 -13.83
CA TRP A 83 7.39 -8.50 -13.10
C TRP A 83 6.73 -7.36 -12.34
N ASP A 84 7.54 -6.50 -11.70
CA ASP A 84 7.03 -5.41 -10.88
C ASP A 84 7.20 -4.06 -11.56
N PHE A 85 6.18 -3.21 -11.44
CA PHE A 85 6.10 -1.94 -12.14
C PHE A 85 5.50 -0.86 -11.24
N VAL A 86 5.99 0.37 -11.38
CA VAL A 86 5.37 1.57 -10.80
C VAL A 86 4.93 2.48 -11.92
N TYR A 87 3.64 2.79 -11.94
CA TYR A 87 3.01 3.71 -12.89
C TYR A 87 2.63 5.01 -12.20
N ILE A 88 2.85 6.14 -12.88
CA ILE A 88 2.44 7.47 -12.41
C ILE A 88 1.38 8.00 -13.37
N TYR A 89 0.24 8.40 -12.83
CA TYR A 89 -0.88 8.99 -13.57
C TYR A 89 -1.16 10.41 -13.09
N ASP A 90 -1.48 11.32 -14.00
CA ASP A 90 -2.06 12.63 -13.70
C ASP A 90 -3.59 12.50 -13.60
N GLY A 91 -4.13 12.68 -12.39
CA GLY A 91 -5.55 12.51 -12.10
C GLY A 91 -5.78 11.89 -10.72
N ASP A 92 -7.02 11.45 -10.46
CA ASP A 92 -7.45 10.88 -9.18
C ASP A 92 -7.38 9.33 -9.12
N GLY A 93 -6.86 8.70 -10.18
CA GLY A 93 -6.73 7.25 -10.31
C GLY A 93 -6.11 6.79 -11.64
N VAL A 94 -6.19 5.49 -11.89
CA VAL A 94 -5.53 4.79 -13.01
C VAL A 94 -6.11 5.08 -14.40
N TYR A 95 -7.20 5.83 -14.47
CA TYR A 95 -7.80 6.27 -15.74
C TYR A 95 -7.30 7.64 -16.20
N GLY A 96 -6.44 8.28 -15.41
CA GLY A 96 -5.78 9.54 -15.77
C GLY A 96 -4.73 9.37 -16.87
N GLU A 97 -4.09 10.48 -17.24
CA GLU A 97 -2.99 10.45 -18.21
C GLU A 97 -1.77 9.75 -17.60
N GLN A 98 -1.25 8.70 -18.24
CA GLN A 98 -0.05 8.02 -17.75
C GLN A 98 1.19 8.86 -18.05
N LEU A 99 1.80 9.42 -17.01
CA LEU A 99 3.00 10.24 -17.11
C LEU A 99 4.29 9.42 -17.15
N ALA A 100 4.32 8.26 -16.46
CA ALA A 100 5.52 7.44 -16.38
C ALA A 100 5.23 5.96 -16.07
N ALA A 101 6.20 5.10 -16.40
CA ALA A 101 6.27 3.70 -16.03
C ALA A 101 7.73 3.34 -15.70
N PHE A 102 7.96 2.75 -14.52
CA PHE A 102 9.27 2.33 -14.02
C PHE A 102 9.23 0.84 -13.65
N TRP A 103 10.34 0.12 -13.88
CA TRP A 103 10.54 -1.29 -13.56
C TRP A 103 12.02 -1.62 -13.38
#